data_AF-A0A8X8BF81-F1
#
_entry.id   AF-A0A8X8BF81-F1
#
_cell.length_a   1.000
_cell.length_b   1.000
_cell.length_c   1.000
_cell.angle_alpha   90.00
_cell.angle_beta   90.00
_cell.angle_gamma   90.00
#
_symmetry.space_group_name_H-M   'P 1'
#
loop_
_entity.id
_entity.type
_entity.pdbx_description
1 polymer ?
#
loop_
_entity_poly.entity_id
_entity_poly.type
_entity_poly.pdbx_seq_one_letter_code
_entity_poly.pdbx_strand_id
1 'polypeptide(L)'
;MAQWYQLQQLESKFLEQVDQLYDDSFPMEIRQYLSQWIESHDWEMAAVNDSLATLRFHDLLSQLDDQYSRFALENNFLMQHNIRKIKRNLQVHFQEDPVQMAMIISNCLREEAKILATAKKAEMENIGNTQNTAMVEKHKELDMKVRDIKNRVQETEQKIKSLEDLQDEHDFKYKTLQSREHEANCANQLEIRREELMIRNMFIELNMKREEVVCKIAETLNLTEQIQCALITDELVEWKRRQQIACIGGPPNTCLDQLQTWFTILAESLQQIRQQLKKLEELEQKYTYENDPITQKKNFLEDRVHFLFRSLIQSSFVVERQPCMPTHPQRPLVLKTGVQFTVKLRLLVKLQELNYQLRVKASFDKDVNEKNTVKGFRKFNILGTSTKVMNMEESTNGSLAAEFRHLQLKEQKNTGSRTNEGPLIVTEELHSISFETQLCQPGLVIDLETSSLPLVVISNVSQLPSGWASILWYNMLTSEPKNLSFFLNPPAARWSQLSEVLSWQFSSVTKRGLNTEQLSMLGEKLLGPNASNPEGLIPWTKFCKNINEKAFPFWLWIEGILELIKRHLLALWNDG
;
A
#
# COMPACT_ATOMS: atom_id res chain seq x y z
N MET A 1 31.13 17.91 -7.05
CA MET A 1 30.23 16.77 -6.77
C MET A 1 30.36 15.80 -7.92
N ALA A 2 30.43 14.50 -7.66
CA ALA A 2 30.49 13.48 -8.72
C ALA A 2 29.23 13.53 -9.59
N GLN A 3 29.38 13.29 -10.89
CA GLN A 3 28.28 13.10 -11.86
C GLN A 3 27.29 12.05 -11.36
N TRP A 4 27.79 10.98 -10.73
CA TRP A 4 26.96 9.94 -10.12
C TRP A 4 25.96 10.47 -9.10
N TYR A 5 26.39 11.39 -8.23
CA TYR A 5 25.51 11.98 -7.23
C TYR A 5 24.41 12.82 -7.89
N GLN A 6 24.71 13.53 -8.99
CA GLN A 6 23.72 14.31 -9.72
C GLN A 6 22.65 13.41 -10.36
N LEU A 7 23.04 12.26 -10.90
CA LEU A 7 22.11 11.27 -11.45
C LEU A 7 21.16 10.73 -10.38
N GLN A 8 21.67 10.44 -9.18
CA GLN A 8 20.87 9.93 -8.06
C GLN A 8 19.80 10.90 -7.55
N GLN A 9 19.88 12.19 -7.90
CA GLN A 9 18.86 13.20 -7.55
C GLN A 9 17.76 13.34 -8.62
N LEU A 10 17.86 12.64 -9.75
CA LEU A 10 16.88 12.74 -10.82
C LEU A 10 15.56 12.01 -10.48
N GLU A 11 14.48 12.40 -11.16
CA GLU A 11 13.21 11.69 -11.09
C GLU A 11 13.33 10.21 -11.52
N SER A 12 12.46 9.36 -10.96
CA SER A 12 12.42 7.90 -11.20
C SER A 12 12.52 7.49 -12.68
N LYS A 13 11.90 8.26 -13.59
CA LYS A 13 11.93 7.99 -15.04
C LYS A 13 13.32 8.08 -15.67
N PHE A 14 14.19 8.92 -15.12
CA PHE A 14 15.58 9.05 -15.58
C PHE A 14 16.47 8.03 -14.89
N LEU A 15 16.20 7.70 -13.61
CA LEU A 15 16.90 6.63 -12.91
C LEU A 15 16.69 5.27 -13.59
N GLU A 16 15.50 5.01 -14.15
CA GLU A 16 15.24 3.79 -14.93
C GLU A 16 16.06 3.74 -16.24
N GLN A 17 16.32 4.89 -16.87
CA GLN A 17 17.23 4.95 -18.03
C GLN A 17 18.68 4.69 -17.59
N VAL A 18 19.09 5.19 -16.42
CA VAL A 18 20.43 4.92 -15.86
C VAL A 18 20.57 3.43 -15.57
N ASP A 19 19.56 2.79 -14.97
CA ASP A 19 19.55 1.34 -14.67
C ASP A 19 19.78 0.50 -15.93
N GLN A 20 19.14 0.88 -17.05
CA GLN A 20 19.31 0.19 -18.34
C GLN A 20 20.72 0.29 -18.95
N LEU A 21 21.57 1.22 -18.48
CA LEU A 21 22.95 1.35 -18.96
C LEU A 21 23.92 0.34 -18.34
N TYR A 22 23.56 -0.23 -17.18
CA TYR A 22 24.44 -1.07 -16.40
C TYR A 22 23.99 -2.53 -16.44
N ASP A 23 24.93 -3.42 -16.78
CA ASP A 23 24.71 -4.85 -16.85
C ASP A 23 25.91 -5.62 -16.27
N ASP A 24 25.94 -6.94 -16.45
CA ASP A 24 27.04 -7.79 -15.94
C ASP A 24 28.41 -7.48 -16.59
N SER A 25 28.43 -6.78 -17.73
CA SER A 25 29.68 -6.38 -18.40
C SER A 25 30.36 -5.23 -17.68
N PHE A 26 29.59 -4.26 -17.17
CA PHE A 26 30.09 -3.20 -16.31
C PHE A 26 29.12 -2.96 -15.15
N PRO A 27 29.32 -3.65 -14.00
CA PRO A 27 28.37 -3.60 -12.90
C PRO A 27 28.24 -2.21 -12.26
N MET A 28 27.00 -1.80 -11.97
CA MET A 28 26.67 -0.50 -11.36
C MET A 28 27.37 -0.29 -10.00
N GLU A 29 27.68 -1.36 -9.27
CA GLU A 29 28.40 -1.28 -7.99
C GLU A 29 29.81 -0.68 -8.17
N ILE A 30 30.50 -0.97 -9.28
CA ILE A 30 31.79 -0.34 -9.59
C ILE A 30 31.58 1.15 -9.82
N ARG A 31 30.60 1.48 -10.66
CA ARG A 31 30.23 2.86 -10.98
C ARG A 31 29.94 3.67 -9.71
N GLN A 32 29.23 3.08 -8.75
CA GLN A 32 28.85 3.70 -7.49
C GLN A 32 30.04 3.90 -6.56
N TYR A 33 30.74 2.82 -6.19
CA TYR A 33 31.79 2.86 -5.18
C TYR A 33 33.08 3.53 -5.65
N LEU A 34 33.34 3.52 -6.95
CA LEU A 34 34.51 4.15 -7.57
C LEU A 34 34.14 5.38 -8.41
N SER A 35 32.94 5.93 -8.22
CA SER A 35 32.42 7.07 -9.00
C SER A 35 33.42 8.21 -9.18
N GLN A 36 34.00 8.71 -8.09
CA GLN A 36 34.97 9.80 -8.14
C GLN A 36 36.24 9.44 -8.91
N TRP A 37 36.72 8.21 -8.75
CA TRP A 37 37.92 7.73 -9.44
C TRP A 37 37.65 7.50 -10.92
N ILE A 38 36.51 6.90 -11.28
CA ILE A 38 36.11 6.71 -12.68
C ILE A 38 35.99 8.08 -13.36
N GLU A 39 35.30 9.03 -12.76
CA GLU A 39 35.07 10.35 -13.36
C GLU A 39 36.34 11.22 -13.45
N SER A 40 37.43 10.88 -12.73
CA SER A 40 38.68 11.64 -12.79
C SER A 40 39.60 11.26 -13.97
N HIS A 41 39.25 10.23 -14.74
CA HIS A 41 40.08 9.72 -15.83
C HIS A 41 39.49 9.99 -17.21
N ASP A 42 40.37 10.22 -18.19
CA ASP A 42 40.00 10.37 -19.59
C ASP A 42 39.84 9.00 -20.27
N TRP A 43 38.62 8.47 -20.22
CA TRP A 43 38.28 7.18 -20.83
C TRP A 43 38.19 7.24 -22.36
N GLU A 44 37.96 8.43 -22.95
CA GLU A 44 37.97 8.60 -24.41
C GLU A 44 39.40 8.38 -24.95
N MET A 45 40.40 8.92 -24.27
CA MET A 45 41.81 8.66 -24.59
C MET A 45 42.21 7.21 -24.34
N ALA A 46 41.76 6.61 -23.23
CA ALA A 46 42.04 5.21 -22.92
C ALA A 46 41.41 4.24 -23.95
N ALA A 47 40.23 4.56 -24.48
CA ALA A 47 39.53 3.76 -25.48
C ALA A 47 40.24 3.68 -26.85
N VAL A 48 41.25 4.52 -27.09
CA VAL A 48 42.03 4.53 -28.35
C VAL A 48 43.52 4.21 -28.14
N ASN A 49 43.96 3.98 -26.90
CA ASN A 49 45.35 3.71 -26.55
C ASN A 49 45.47 2.49 -25.64
N ASP A 50 45.92 1.38 -26.21
CA ASP A 50 46.07 0.08 -25.55
C ASP A 50 46.94 0.11 -24.28
N SER A 51 48.06 0.85 -24.32
CA SER A 51 48.95 0.96 -23.17
C SER A 51 48.31 1.72 -22.01
N LEU A 52 47.54 2.76 -22.32
CA LEU A 52 46.81 3.55 -21.33
C LEU A 52 45.61 2.76 -20.78
N ALA A 53 44.89 2.03 -21.64
CA ALA A 53 43.79 1.15 -21.24
C ALA A 53 44.27 0.05 -20.28
N THR A 54 45.40 -0.60 -20.59
CA THR A 54 46.01 -1.63 -19.74
C THR A 54 46.42 -1.07 -18.38
N LEU A 55 47.04 0.11 -18.35
CA LEU A 55 47.38 0.80 -17.09
C LEU A 55 46.13 1.06 -16.26
N ARG A 56 45.08 1.65 -16.87
CA ARG A 56 43.83 1.99 -16.19
C ARG A 56 43.07 0.77 -15.70
N PHE A 57 43.15 -0.35 -16.42
CA PHE A 57 42.57 -1.61 -16.00
C PHE A 57 43.22 -2.12 -14.71
N HIS A 58 44.55 -2.13 -14.63
CA HIS A 58 45.24 -2.53 -13.40
C HIS A 58 45.01 -1.54 -12.25
N ASP A 59 44.96 -0.24 -12.53
CA ASP A 59 44.60 0.77 -11.53
C ASP A 59 43.19 0.51 -10.97
N LEU A 60 42.21 0.20 -11.83
CA LEU A 60 40.85 -0.13 -11.42
C LEU A 60 40.80 -1.37 -10.53
N LEU A 61 41.56 -2.43 -10.87
CA LEU A 61 41.66 -3.63 -10.03
C LEU A 61 42.26 -3.32 -8.65
N SER A 62 43.25 -2.42 -8.59
CA SER A 62 43.81 -1.94 -7.31
C SER A 62 42.78 -1.15 -6.51
N GLN A 63 42.00 -0.28 -7.15
CA GLN A 63 40.92 0.45 -6.47
C GLN A 63 39.87 -0.52 -5.89
N LEU A 64 39.56 -1.62 -6.58
CA LEU A 64 38.66 -2.65 -6.06
C LEU A 64 39.24 -3.39 -4.85
N ASP A 65 40.56 -3.59 -4.78
CA ASP A 65 41.22 -4.16 -3.59
C ASP A 65 41.15 -3.22 -2.38
N ASP A 66 41.32 -1.91 -2.62
CA ASP A 66 41.16 -0.89 -1.58
C ASP A 66 39.71 -0.86 -1.06
N GLN A 67 38.71 -0.92 -1.96
CA GLN A 67 37.30 -0.98 -1.55
C GLN A 67 36.97 -2.28 -0.82
N TYR A 68 37.51 -3.42 -1.26
CA TYR A 68 37.35 -4.69 -0.56
C TYR A 68 37.87 -4.59 0.88
N SER A 69 39.03 -3.95 1.08
CA SER A 69 39.63 -3.74 2.40
C SER A 69 38.76 -2.82 3.28
N ARG A 70 38.14 -1.78 2.70
CA ARG A 70 37.17 -0.93 3.42
C ARG A 70 35.95 -1.72 3.88
N PHE A 71 35.36 -2.56 3.02
CA PHE A 71 34.24 -3.42 3.41
C PHE A 71 34.63 -4.51 4.41
N ALA A 72 35.89 -4.93 4.42
CA ALA A 72 36.44 -5.81 5.45
C ALA A 72 36.46 -5.14 6.83
N LEU A 73 36.86 -3.87 6.91
CA LEU A 73 36.83 -3.10 8.15
C LEU A 73 35.39 -2.90 8.68
N GLU A 74 34.43 -2.72 7.78
CA GLU A 74 33.00 -2.57 8.12
C GLU A 74 32.29 -3.91 8.41
N ASN A 75 32.99 -5.05 8.30
CA ASN A 75 32.39 -6.39 8.36
C ASN A 75 31.20 -6.58 7.40
N ASN A 76 31.16 -5.85 6.29
CA ASN A 76 30.09 -5.92 5.31
C ASN A 76 30.30 -7.12 4.37
N PHE A 77 29.93 -8.31 4.84
CA PHE A 77 30.15 -9.57 4.14
C PHE A 77 29.55 -9.59 2.72
N LEU A 78 28.35 -9.02 2.54
CA LEU A 78 27.68 -8.95 1.25
C LEU A 78 28.51 -8.14 0.23
N MET A 79 28.94 -6.94 0.61
CA MET A 79 29.71 -6.08 -0.29
C MET A 79 31.11 -6.62 -0.55
N GLN A 80 31.74 -7.26 0.44
CA GLN A 80 33.00 -8.00 0.23
C GLN A 80 32.85 -9.11 -0.81
N HIS A 81 31.78 -9.90 -0.72
CA HIS A 81 31.50 -10.97 -1.67
C HIS A 81 31.24 -10.41 -3.08
N ASN A 82 30.43 -9.35 -3.19
CA ASN A 82 30.09 -8.72 -4.47
C ASN A 82 31.33 -8.13 -5.16
N ILE A 83 32.13 -7.30 -4.46
CA ILE A 83 33.36 -6.73 -5.03
C ILE A 83 34.33 -7.82 -5.48
N ARG A 84 34.47 -8.90 -4.70
CA ARG A 84 35.34 -10.02 -5.07
C ARG A 84 34.86 -10.72 -6.36
N LYS A 85 33.54 -10.91 -6.51
CA LYS A 85 32.95 -11.49 -7.73
C LYS A 85 33.14 -10.54 -8.92
N ILE A 86 32.86 -9.27 -8.73
CA ILE A 86 33.00 -8.23 -9.75
C ILE A 86 34.45 -8.14 -10.26
N LYS A 87 35.43 -8.10 -9.35
CA LYS A 87 36.85 -8.08 -9.71
C LYS A 87 37.22 -9.28 -10.60
N ARG A 88 36.79 -10.48 -10.22
CA ARG A 88 37.01 -11.70 -11.03
C ARG A 88 36.35 -11.61 -12.40
N ASN A 89 35.12 -11.11 -12.47
CA ASN A 89 34.41 -10.95 -13.73
C ASN A 89 35.14 -9.97 -14.66
N LEU A 90 35.57 -8.80 -14.16
CA LEU A 90 36.36 -7.86 -14.94
C LEU A 90 37.66 -8.47 -15.45
N GLN A 91 38.37 -9.24 -14.60
CA GLN A 91 39.57 -9.97 -15.00
C GLN A 91 39.31 -10.95 -16.13
N VAL A 92 38.24 -11.74 -16.05
CA VAL A 92 37.91 -12.72 -17.09
C VAL A 92 37.53 -12.06 -18.41
N HIS A 93 36.83 -10.91 -18.38
CA HIS A 93 36.26 -10.31 -19.59
C HIS A 93 37.18 -9.31 -20.27
N PHE A 94 38.04 -8.59 -19.52
CA PHE A 94 38.78 -7.44 -20.05
C PHE A 94 40.29 -7.51 -19.85
N GLN A 95 40.84 -8.55 -19.20
CA GLN A 95 42.29 -8.67 -19.03
C GLN A 95 43.02 -8.84 -20.37
N GLU A 96 42.39 -9.52 -21.33
CA GLU A 96 42.94 -9.72 -22.68
C GLU A 96 42.58 -8.57 -23.64
N ASP A 97 41.55 -7.77 -23.33
CA ASP A 97 41.15 -6.57 -24.09
C ASP A 97 40.71 -5.41 -23.17
N PRO A 98 41.67 -4.69 -22.56
CA PRO A 98 41.38 -3.54 -21.70
C PRO A 98 40.76 -2.36 -22.45
N VAL A 99 40.96 -2.28 -23.77
CA VAL A 99 40.44 -1.20 -24.62
C VAL A 99 38.92 -1.30 -24.71
N GLN A 100 38.37 -2.52 -24.84
CA GLN A 100 36.93 -2.74 -24.79
C GLN A 100 36.31 -2.22 -23.48
N MET A 101 36.96 -2.45 -22.33
CA MET A 101 36.48 -1.92 -21.05
C MET A 101 36.46 -0.38 -21.06
N ALA A 102 37.54 0.25 -21.54
CA ALA A 102 37.62 1.70 -21.62
C ALA A 102 36.52 2.29 -22.53
N MET A 103 36.20 1.62 -23.64
CA MET A 103 35.06 1.99 -24.51
C MET A 103 33.72 1.90 -23.78
N ILE A 104 33.49 0.82 -23.02
CA ILE A 104 32.25 0.65 -22.25
C ILE A 104 32.11 1.77 -21.22
N ILE A 105 33.15 2.04 -20.41
CA ILE A 105 33.12 3.09 -19.39
C ILE A 105 32.89 4.47 -20.03
N SER A 106 33.60 4.77 -21.12
CA SER A 106 33.42 6.02 -21.88
C SER A 106 31.97 6.18 -22.39
N ASN A 107 31.41 5.12 -22.98
CA ASN A 107 30.04 5.12 -23.46
C ASN A 107 29.03 5.32 -22.32
N CYS A 108 29.17 4.61 -21.20
CA CYS A 108 28.29 4.77 -20.04
C CYS A 108 28.31 6.21 -19.52
N LEU A 109 29.49 6.81 -19.30
CA LEU A 109 29.62 8.19 -18.83
C LEU A 109 29.00 9.21 -19.79
N ARG A 110 29.12 8.95 -21.11
CA ARG A 110 28.54 9.80 -22.15
C ARG A 110 27.02 9.70 -22.18
N GLU A 111 26.45 8.50 -22.09
CA GLU A 111 24.99 8.32 -22.00
C GLU A 111 24.43 8.91 -20.71
N GLU A 112 25.11 8.74 -19.58
CA GLU A 112 24.78 9.43 -18.33
C GLU A 112 24.71 10.95 -18.49
N ALA A 113 25.67 11.55 -19.19
CA ALA A 113 25.68 12.99 -19.46
C ALA A 113 24.50 13.43 -20.33
N LYS A 114 24.09 12.60 -21.31
CA LYS A 114 22.88 12.84 -22.11
C LYS A 114 21.60 12.74 -21.29
N ILE A 115 21.52 11.78 -20.37
CA ILE A 115 20.38 11.65 -19.44
C ILE A 115 20.28 12.91 -18.58
N LEU A 116 21.39 13.37 -17.98
CA LEU A 116 21.42 14.61 -17.19
C LEU A 116 21.01 15.83 -18.02
N ALA A 117 21.48 15.95 -19.26
CA ALA A 117 21.11 17.06 -20.14
C ALA A 117 19.60 17.03 -20.47
N THR A 118 19.04 15.85 -20.70
CA THR A 118 17.61 15.65 -20.96
C THR A 118 16.79 15.98 -19.73
N ALA A 119 17.23 15.55 -18.54
CA ALA A 119 16.57 15.84 -17.28
C ALA A 119 16.54 17.34 -16.96
N LYS A 120 17.65 18.05 -17.15
CA LYS A 120 17.71 19.51 -16.97
C LYS A 120 16.78 20.27 -17.92
N LYS A 121 16.66 19.82 -19.17
CA LYS A 121 15.70 20.37 -20.13
C LYS A 121 14.26 20.13 -19.68
N ALA A 122 13.96 18.91 -19.23
CA ALA A 122 12.65 18.57 -18.71
C ALA A 122 12.32 19.41 -17.46
N GLU A 123 13.22 19.58 -16.50
CA GLU A 123 13.00 20.42 -15.31
C GLU A 123 12.69 21.89 -15.66
N MET A 124 13.36 22.45 -16.68
CA MET A 124 13.07 23.80 -17.17
C MET A 124 11.68 23.92 -17.82
N GLU A 125 11.19 22.85 -18.44
CA GLU A 125 9.84 22.79 -19.05
C GLU A 125 8.74 22.44 -18.03
N ASN A 126 9.09 21.81 -16.90
CA ASN A 126 8.15 21.20 -15.95
C ASN A 126 7.92 22.01 -14.65
N ILE A 127 8.21 23.31 -14.62
CA ILE A 127 7.94 24.23 -13.49
C ILE A 127 6.45 24.19 -13.02
N GLY A 128 5.55 23.51 -13.74
CA GLY A 128 4.14 23.34 -13.39
C GLY A 128 3.72 22.03 -12.69
N ASN A 129 4.60 21.05 -12.43
CA ASN A 129 4.13 19.73 -11.93
C ASN A 129 4.11 19.61 -10.39
N THR A 130 3.20 20.36 -9.76
CA THR A 130 3.02 20.52 -8.30
C THR A 130 2.43 19.29 -7.58
N GLN A 131 1.95 18.27 -8.31
CA GLN A 131 1.13 17.19 -7.73
C GLN A 131 1.90 16.19 -6.85
N ASN A 132 3.13 15.80 -7.24
CA ASN A 132 3.91 14.85 -6.45
C ASN A 132 4.44 15.46 -5.14
N THR A 133 4.82 16.74 -5.15
CA THR A 133 5.26 17.47 -3.96
C THR A 133 4.12 17.63 -2.96
N ALA A 134 2.90 17.94 -3.44
CA ALA A 134 1.72 18.09 -2.60
C ALA A 134 1.33 16.78 -1.87
N MET A 135 1.46 15.62 -2.53
CA MET A 135 1.18 14.32 -1.91
C MET A 135 2.16 14.01 -0.78
N VAL A 136 3.46 14.27 -0.99
CA VAL A 136 4.49 14.06 0.05
C VAL A 136 4.29 15.00 1.24
N GLU A 137 3.88 16.25 1.01
CA GLU A 137 3.56 17.20 2.07
C GLU A 137 2.33 16.76 2.89
N LYS A 138 1.25 16.33 2.22
CA LYS A 138 0.04 15.78 2.86
C LYS A 138 0.39 14.60 3.78
N HIS A 139 1.23 13.68 3.30
CA HIS A 139 1.69 12.53 4.08
C HIS A 139 2.52 12.93 5.31
N LYS A 140 3.43 13.89 5.17
CA LYS A 140 4.22 14.41 6.31
C LYS A 140 3.33 15.08 7.36
N GLU A 141 2.32 15.83 6.93
CA GLU A 141 1.36 16.46 7.84
C GLU A 141 0.57 15.41 8.62
N LEU A 142 0.11 14.36 7.93
CA LEU A 142 -0.61 13.25 8.58
C LEU A 142 0.28 12.48 9.56
N ASP A 143 1.55 12.23 9.20
CA ASP A 143 2.55 11.63 10.11
C ASP A 143 2.75 12.45 11.39
N MET A 144 2.81 13.78 11.28
CA MET A 144 2.91 14.66 12.44
C MET A 144 1.66 14.59 13.32
N LYS A 145 0.48 14.66 12.70
CA LYS A 145 -0.82 14.58 13.39
C LYS A 145 -1.04 13.25 14.13
N VAL A 146 -0.70 12.12 13.50
CA VAL A 146 -0.80 10.80 14.11
C VAL A 146 0.16 10.65 15.30
N ARG A 147 1.38 11.21 15.21
CA ARG A 147 2.33 11.24 16.33
C ARG A 147 1.86 12.16 17.47
N ASP A 148 1.21 13.28 17.17
CA ASP A 148 0.65 14.18 18.18
C ASP A 148 -0.40 13.46 19.04
N ILE A 149 -1.29 12.66 18.43
CA ILE A 149 -2.26 11.84 19.19
C ILE A 149 -1.52 10.92 20.17
N LYS A 150 -0.52 10.18 19.70
CA LYS A 150 0.25 9.26 20.56
C LYS A 150 0.86 10.00 21.76
N ASN A 151 1.43 11.18 21.54
CA ASN A 151 2.03 11.98 22.60
C ASN A 151 0.97 12.47 23.60
N ARG A 152 -0.19 12.94 23.13
CA ARG A 152 -1.30 13.39 23.99
C ARG A 152 -1.84 12.27 24.86
N VAL A 153 -2.00 11.08 24.30
CA VAL A 153 -2.45 9.90 25.06
C VAL A 153 -1.44 9.53 26.15
N GLN A 154 -0.13 9.57 25.85
CA GLN A 154 0.92 9.34 26.85
C GLN A 154 0.95 10.42 27.95
N GLU A 155 0.72 11.68 27.60
CA GLU A 155 0.63 12.77 28.58
C GLU A 155 -0.57 12.59 29.51
N THR A 156 -1.73 12.22 28.96
CA THR A 156 -2.93 11.90 29.74
C THR A 156 -2.70 10.73 30.68
N GLU A 157 -1.97 9.70 30.26
CA GLU A 157 -1.60 8.56 31.11
C GLU A 157 -0.82 9.02 32.35
N GLN A 158 0.16 9.90 32.17
CA GLN A 158 0.96 10.44 33.28
C GLN A 158 0.09 11.25 34.25
N LYS A 159 -0.87 12.03 33.72
CA LYS A 159 -1.82 12.80 34.53
C LYS A 159 -2.76 11.89 35.33
N ILE A 160 -3.24 10.80 34.74
CA ILE A 160 -4.06 9.80 35.44
C ILE A 160 -3.28 9.16 36.59
N LYS A 161 -2.00 8.83 36.36
CA LYS A 161 -1.14 8.32 37.44
C LYS A 161 -0.98 9.34 38.58
N SER A 162 -0.71 10.61 38.25
CA SER A 162 -0.63 11.68 39.26
C SER A 162 -1.95 11.95 39.98
N LEU A 163 -3.09 11.73 39.30
CA LEU A 163 -4.42 11.82 39.89
C LEU A 163 -4.67 10.65 40.87
N GLU A 164 -4.29 9.44 40.49
CA GLU A 164 -4.36 8.25 41.36
C GLU A 164 -3.52 8.45 42.63
N ASP A 165 -2.27 8.86 42.50
CA ASP A 165 -1.37 9.11 43.63
C ASP A 165 -1.96 10.15 44.60
N LEU A 166 -2.49 11.27 44.06
CA LEU A 166 -3.13 12.31 44.88
C LEU A 166 -4.39 11.80 45.58
N GLN A 167 -5.17 10.95 44.91
CA GLN A 167 -6.40 10.40 45.47
C GLN A 167 -6.12 9.41 46.59
N ASP A 168 -5.11 8.55 46.42
CA ASP A 168 -4.69 7.61 47.46
C ASP A 168 -4.09 8.36 48.67
N GLU A 169 -3.33 9.45 48.45
CA GLU A 169 -2.85 10.32 49.54
C GLU A 169 -4.01 11.02 50.27
N HIS A 170 -4.99 11.53 49.53
CA HIS A 170 -6.20 12.14 50.10
C HIS A 170 -6.99 11.13 50.95
N ASP A 171 -7.23 9.92 50.43
CA ASP A 171 -7.92 8.84 51.14
C ASP A 171 -7.19 8.45 52.43
N PHE A 172 -5.86 8.29 52.36
CA PHE A 172 -5.03 7.99 53.53
C PHE A 172 -5.14 9.07 54.62
N LYS A 173 -5.03 10.34 54.24
CA LYS A 173 -5.15 11.47 55.19
C LYS A 173 -6.55 11.58 55.77
N TYR A 174 -7.59 11.41 54.95
CA TYR A 174 -8.97 11.46 55.39
C TYR A 174 -9.30 10.35 56.41
N LYS A 175 -8.89 9.10 56.13
CA LYS A 175 -9.06 7.97 57.05
C LYS A 175 -8.29 8.16 58.36
N THR A 176 -7.07 8.68 58.28
CA THR A 176 -6.23 8.96 59.46
C THR A 176 -6.88 10.01 60.36
N LEU A 177 -7.49 11.05 59.78
CA LEU A 177 -8.23 12.07 60.51
C LEU A 177 -9.47 11.44 61.20
N GLN A 178 -10.28 10.67 60.47
CA GLN A 178 -11.46 10.01 61.02
C GLN A 178 -11.14 9.07 62.19
N SER A 179 -10.04 8.30 62.12
CA SER A 179 -9.64 7.43 63.23
C SER A 179 -9.23 8.20 64.49
N ARG A 180 -8.62 9.38 64.34
CA ARG A 180 -8.20 10.22 65.47
C ARG A 180 -9.37 10.93 66.14
N GLU A 181 -10.39 11.33 65.38
CA GLU A 181 -11.62 11.90 65.95
C GLU A 181 -12.37 10.91 66.85
N HIS A 182 -12.23 9.61 66.60
CA HIS A 182 -12.84 8.56 67.43
C HIS A 182 -12.05 8.26 68.72
N GLU A 183 -10.79 8.72 68.84
CA GLU A 183 -9.88 8.37 69.94
C GLU A 183 -9.56 9.53 70.92
N ALA A 184 -9.73 10.81 70.53
CA ALA A 184 -9.14 11.93 71.28
C ALA A 184 -10.11 12.82 72.09
N ASN A 185 -9.86 12.90 73.40
CA ASN A 185 -10.30 13.95 74.32
C ASN A 185 -9.66 15.32 73.95
N CYS A 186 -10.47 16.25 73.44
CA CYS A 186 -10.43 17.74 73.52
C CYS A 186 -9.12 18.57 73.46
N ALA A 187 -7.91 18.04 73.23
CA ALA A 187 -6.67 18.83 73.35
C ALA A 187 -6.10 19.45 72.04
N ASN A 188 -6.44 18.97 70.82
CA ASN A 188 -5.79 19.41 69.56
C ASN A 188 -6.74 20.02 68.49
N GLN A 189 -7.79 20.76 68.87
CA GLN A 189 -8.78 21.30 67.91
C GLN A 189 -8.21 22.20 66.79
N LEU A 190 -7.13 22.95 67.05
CA LEU A 190 -6.50 23.83 66.05
C LEU A 190 -5.73 23.02 64.98
N GLU A 191 -5.14 21.91 65.37
CA GLU A 191 -4.38 21.03 64.49
C GLU A 191 -5.32 20.23 63.59
N ILE A 192 -6.41 19.70 64.17
CA ILE A 192 -7.51 19.07 63.44
C ILE A 192 -8.09 20.03 62.39
N ARG A 193 -8.41 21.27 62.76
CA ARG A 193 -8.91 22.29 61.81
C ARG A 193 -7.95 22.58 60.65
N ARG A 194 -6.64 22.51 60.91
CA ARG A 194 -5.61 22.73 59.87
C ARG A 194 -5.53 21.54 58.92
N GLU A 195 -5.63 20.31 59.44
CA GLU A 195 -5.70 19.09 58.63
C GLU A 195 -6.99 19.04 57.80
N GLU A 196 -8.15 19.41 58.35
CA GLU A 196 -9.42 19.54 57.61
C GLU A 196 -9.32 20.51 56.42
N LEU A 197 -8.70 21.68 56.63
CA LEU A 197 -8.49 22.66 55.56
C LEU A 197 -7.54 22.12 54.49
N MET A 198 -6.51 21.36 54.88
CA MET A 198 -5.60 20.71 53.95
C MET A 198 -6.32 19.66 53.09
N ILE A 199 -7.14 18.80 53.71
CA ILE A 199 -7.94 17.79 53.00
C ILE A 199 -8.91 18.48 52.04
N ARG A 200 -9.54 19.58 52.45
CA ARG A 200 -10.43 20.36 51.57
C ARG A 200 -9.70 20.94 50.36
N ASN A 201 -8.46 21.41 50.54
CA ASN A 201 -7.63 21.87 49.42
C ASN A 201 -7.25 20.70 48.49
N MET A 202 -6.91 19.53 49.04
CA MET A 202 -6.64 18.32 48.26
C MET A 202 -7.87 17.89 47.46
N PHE A 203 -9.08 18.00 48.01
CA PHE A 203 -10.32 17.75 47.28
C PHE A 203 -10.50 18.69 46.08
N ILE A 204 -10.25 19.99 46.25
CA ILE A 204 -10.33 20.96 45.14
C ILE A 204 -9.31 20.60 44.06
N GLU A 205 -8.08 20.26 44.45
CA GLU A 205 -7.04 19.82 43.51
C GLU A 205 -7.44 18.53 42.77
N LEU A 206 -8.03 17.56 43.47
CA LEU A 206 -8.58 16.35 42.86
C LEU A 206 -9.65 16.68 41.82
N ASN A 207 -10.61 17.54 42.15
CA ASN A 207 -11.65 17.94 41.21
C ASN A 207 -11.04 18.60 39.95
N MET A 208 -10.11 19.53 40.13
CA MET A 208 -9.42 20.19 39.01
C MET A 208 -8.65 19.19 38.13
N LYS A 209 -7.94 18.22 38.73
CA LYS A 209 -7.22 17.19 37.97
C LYS A 209 -8.18 16.25 37.24
N ARG A 210 -9.31 15.86 37.86
CA ARG A 210 -10.33 15.05 37.18
C ARG A 210 -10.93 15.78 35.99
N GLU A 211 -11.30 17.06 36.14
CA GLU A 211 -11.78 17.89 35.02
C GLU A 211 -10.73 18.00 33.91
N GLU A 212 -9.47 18.26 34.26
CA GLU A 212 -8.37 18.37 33.30
C GLU A 212 -8.21 17.07 32.48
N VAL A 213 -8.16 15.92 33.14
CA VAL A 213 -8.01 14.61 32.48
C VAL A 213 -9.20 14.33 31.55
N VAL A 214 -10.43 14.52 32.03
CA VAL A 214 -11.64 14.30 31.24
C VAL A 214 -11.68 15.19 30.00
N CYS A 215 -11.32 16.47 30.15
CA CYS A 215 -11.19 17.41 29.03
C CYS A 215 -10.12 16.97 28.03
N LYS A 216 -8.92 16.59 28.48
CA LYS A 216 -7.84 16.12 27.61
C LYS A 216 -8.20 14.85 26.83
N ILE A 217 -8.92 13.91 27.45
CA ILE A 217 -9.43 12.72 26.76
C ILE A 217 -10.41 13.15 25.66
N ALA A 218 -11.37 14.03 25.97
CA ALA A 218 -12.35 14.50 25.00
C ALA A 218 -11.71 15.23 23.80
N GLU A 219 -10.74 16.10 24.05
CA GLU A 219 -9.98 16.80 23.01
C GLU A 219 -9.18 15.84 22.13
N THR A 220 -8.53 14.85 22.74
CA THR A 220 -7.75 13.83 22.02
C THR A 220 -8.66 12.98 21.14
N LEU A 221 -9.87 12.65 21.60
CA LEU A 221 -10.86 11.94 20.79
C LEU A 221 -11.37 12.77 19.62
N ASN A 222 -11.60 14.08 19.81
CA ASN A 222 -11.99 14.98 18.72
C ASN A 222 -10.92 15.03 17.61
N LEU A 223 -9.65 15.13 18.01
CA LEU A 223 -8.53 15.13 17.06
C LEU A 223 -8.37 13.77 16.37
N THR A 224 -8.52 12.67 17.12
CA THR A 224 -8.49 11.30 16.60
C THR A 224 -9.57 11.08 15.55
N GLU A 225 -10.79 11.54 15.80
CA GLU A 225 -11.92 11.45 14.87
C GLU A 225 -11.65 12.18 13.55
N GLN A 226 -11.08 13.40 13.61
CA GLN A 226 -10.72 14.17 12.42
C GLN A 226 -9.66 13.47 11.57
N ILE A 227 -8.61 12.95 12.22
CA ILE A 227 -7.50 12.26 11.54
C ILE A 227 -7.96 10.91 10.98
N GLN A 228 -8.78 10.17 11.74
CA GLN A 228 -9.38 8.92 11.28
C GLN A 228 -10.27 9.14 10.06
N CYS A 229 -11.04 10.24 10.01
CA CYS A 229 -11.84 10.59 8.84
C CYS A 229 -10.95 10.73 7.59
N ALA A 230 -9.93 11.59 7.63
CA ALA A 230 -9.01 11.79 6.52
C ALA A 230 -8.29 10.48 6.10
N LEU A 231 -7.88 9.67 7.07
CA LEU A 231 -7.22 8.38 6.81
C LEU A 231 -8.13 7.38 6.08
N ILE A 232 -9.41 7.32 6.45
CA ILE A 232 -10.37 6.36 5.89
C ILE A 232 -10.98 6.86 4.58
N THR A 233 -11.34 8.14 4.48
CA THR A 233 -12.04 8.69 3.31
C THR A 233 -11.09 9.08 2.18
N ASP A 234 -9.85 9.44 2.50
CA ASP A 234 -8.92 9.96 1.50
C ASP A 234 -7.81 8.95 1.25
N GLU A 235 -6.92 8.73 2.21
CA GLU A 235 -5.70 7.92 2.01
C GLU A 235 -6.01 6.45 1.67
N LEU A 236 -6.96 5.84 2.38
CA LEU A 236 -7.37 4.46 2.11
C LEU A 236 -8.08 4.33 0.75
N VAL A 237 -8.89 5.31 0.36
CA VAL A 237 -9.60 5.31 -0.93
C VAL A 237 -8.63 5.53 -2.09
N GLU A 238 -7.69 6.47 -1.95
CA GLU A 238 -6.60 6.69 -2.90
C GLU A 238 -5.72 5.44 -3.06
N TRP A 239 -5.37 4.76 -1.96
CA TRP A 239 -4.65 3.49 -2.04
C TRP A 239 -5.45 2.40 -2.74
N LYS A 240 -6.75 2.26 -2.45
CA LYS A 240 -7.63 1.29 -3.17
C LYS A 240 -7.67 1.59 -4.67
N ARG A 241 -7.74 2.87 -5.05
CA ARG A 241 -7.68 3.28 -6.46
C ARG A 241 -6.32 2.98 -7.10
N ARG A 242 -5.22 3.23 -6.39
CA ARG A 242 -3.87 2.85 -6.86
C ARG A 242 -3.72 1.34 -7.02
N GLN A 243 -4.24 0.55 -6.09
CA GLN A 243 -4.26 -0.92 -6.20
C GLN A 243 -5.04 -1.37 -7.43
N GLN A 244 -6.20 -0.76 -7.68
CA GLN A 244 -7.03 -1.03 -8.85
C GLN A 244 -6.30 -0.76 -10.17
N ILE A 245 -5.61 0.39 -10.26
CA ILE A 245 -4.78 0.77 -11.41
C ILE A 245 -3.57 -0.18 -11.58
N ALA A 246 -2.89 -0.51 -10.49
CA ALA A 246 -1.78 -1.46 -10.51
C ALA A 246 -2.23 -2.86 -10.98
N CYS A 247 -3.44 -3.29 -10.60
CA CYS A 247 -3.99 -4.57 -11.06
C CYS A 247 -4.12 -4.63 -12.58
N ILE A 248 -4.36 -3.51 -13.27
CA ILE A 248 -4.46 -3.44 -14.73
C ILE A 248 -3.15 -3.06 -15.43
N GLY A 249 -2.02 -3.10 -14.71
CA GLY A 249 -0.67 -2.87 -15.27
C GLY A 249 -0.12 -1.46 -15.07
N GLY A 250 -0.83 -0.59 -14.35
CA GLY A 250 -0.33 0.73 -13.98
C GLY A 250 0.79 0.70 -12.93
N PRO A 251 1.24 1.88 -12.46
CA PRO A 251 2.41 2.00 -11.58
C PRO A 251 2.30 1.17 -10.29
N PRO A 252 3.37 0.47 -9.86
CA PRO A 252 3.29 -0.56 -8.80
C PRO A 252 3.18 -0.03 -7.36
N ASN A 253 3.03 1.28 -7.14
CA ASN A 253 3.09 1.88 -5.80
C ASN A 253 1.86 1.55 -4.92
N THR A 254 1.88 0.35 -4.33
CA THR A 254 0.77 -0.24 -3.55
C THR A 254 1.19 -0.69 -2.14
N CYS A 255 2.38 -0.28 -1.67
CA CYS A 255 2.85 -0.65 -0.33
C CYS A 255 1.90 -0.14 0.76
N LEU A 256 1.55 -1.01 1.68
CA LEU A 256 0.62 -0.74 2.78
C LEU A 256 1.30 -0.26 4.06
N ASP A 257 2.64 -0.23 4.12
CA ASP A 257 3.36 -0.06 5.39
C ASP A 257 3.12 1.30 6.06
N GLN A 258 3.00 2.38 5.28
CA GLN A 258 2.69 3.70 5.82
C GLN A 258 1.26 3.75 6.39
N LEU A 259 0.28 3.26 5.63
CA LEU A 259 -1.10 3.12 6.10
C LEU A 259 -1.15 2.23 7.35
N GLN A 260 -0.50 1.07 7.34
CA GLN A 260 -0.43 0.16 8.48
C GLN A 260 0.12 0.88 9.71
N THR A 261 1.15 1.71 9.56
CA THR A 261 1.73 2.49 10.65
C THR A 261 0.71 3.47 11.22
N TRP A 262 0.02 4.24 10.38
CA TRP A 262 -1.01 5.18 10.84
C TRP A 262 -2.18 4.48 11.53
N PHE A 263 -2.76 3.46 10.89
CA PHE A 263 -3.85 2.68 11.45
C PHE A 263 -3.46 2.03 12.79
N THR A 264 -2.25 1.48 12.88
CA THR A 264 -1.76 0.84 14.12
C THR A 264 -1.56 1.85 15.24
N ILE A 265 -0.93 3.00 14.99
CA ILE A 265 -0.73 4.04 16.03
C ILE A 265 -2.08 4.56 16.54
N LEU A 266 -3.05 4.82 15.65
CA LEU A 266 -4.38 5.26 16.06
C LEU A 266 -5.11 4.18 16.86
N ALA A 267 -5.02 2.91 16.46
CA ALA A 267 -5.63 1.80 17.17
C ALA A 267 -5.02 1.60 18.57
N GLU A 268 -3.70 1.65 18.69
CA GLU A 268 -2.98 1.63 19.98
C GLU A 268 -3.42 2.79 20.87
N SER A 269 -3.51 4.00 20.31
CA SER A 269 -3.94 5.21 21.03
C SER A 269 -5.37 5.06 21.56
N LEU A 270 -6.30 4.56 20.75
CA LEU A 270 -7.69 4.32 21.16
C LEU A 270 -7.81 3.22 22.22
N GLN A 271 -7.02 2.14 22.11
CA GLN A 271 -6.96 1.09 23.13
C GLN A 271 -6.40 1.61 24.46
N GLN A 272 -5.38 2.47 24.40
CA GLN A 272 -4.85 3.10 25.60
C GLN A 272 -5.87 4.06 26.23
N ILE A 273 -6.59 4.87 25.46
CA ILE A 273 -7.69 5.70 25.99
C ILE A 273 -8.77 4.82 26.64
N ARG A 274 -9.10 3.67 26.06
CA ARG A 274 -10.03 2.69 26.68
C ARG A 274 -9.53 2.22 28.05
N GLN A 275 -8.23 1.95 28.20
CA GLN A 275 -7.63 1.58 29.48
C GLN A 275 -7.65 2.74 30.48
N GLN A 276 -7.37 3.96 30.02
CA GLN A 276 -7.47 5.19 30.82
C GLN A 276 -8.87 5.41 31.37
N LEU A 277 -9.91 5.22 30.54
CA LEU A 277 -11.30 5.33 30.99
C LEU A 277 -11.62 4.31 32.08
N LYS A 278 -11.26 3.03 31.90
CA LYS A 278 -11.39 2.02 32.95
C LYS A 278 -10.69 2.42 34.25
N LYS A 279 -9.51 3.03 34.14
CA LYS A 279 -8.79 3.50 35.32
C LYS A 279 -9.52 4.65 36.03
N LEU A 280 -10.15 5.55 35.28
CA LEU A 280 -11.02 6.58 35.86
C LEU A 280 -12.25 5.96 36.53
N GLU A 281 -12.84 4.90 35.98
CA GLU A 281 -13.94 4.16 36.65
C GLU A 281 -13.48 3.58 37.99
N GLU A 282 -12.28 3.00 38.08
CA GLU A 282 -11.72 2.50 39.35
C GLU A 282 -11.55 3.62 40.38
N LEU A 283 -11.09 4.81 39.95
CA LEU A 283 -10.94 5.97 40.81
C LEU A 283 -12.30 6.55 41.26
N GLU A 284 -13.29 6.54 40.38
CA GLU A 284 -14.68 6.90 40.70
C GLU A 284 -15.27 5.95 41.76
N GLN A 285 -15.05 4.63 41.61
CA GLN A 285 -15.50 3.63 42.58
C GLN A 285 -14.87 3.81 43.96
N LYS A 286 -13.58 4.18 44.01
CA LYS A 286 -12.88 4.50 45.26
C LYS A 286 -13.42 5.77 45.93
N TYR A 287 -13.75 6.80 45.14
CA TYR A 287 -14.19 8.10 45.64
C TYR A 287 -15.00 8.87 44.59
N THR A 288 -16.21 9.30 44.94
CA THR A 288 -17.08 10.13 44.09
C THR A 288 -17.81 11.19 44.91
N TYR A 289 -18.40 12.18 44.23
CA TYR A 289 -19.08 13.32 44.83
C TYR A 289 -20.09 13.93 43.84
N GLU A 290 -20.92 14.85 44.33
CA GLU A 290 -21.91 15.54 43.50
C GLU A 290 -21.23 16.34 42.38
N ASN A 291 -21.67 16.13 41.14
CA ASN A 291 -21.07 16.74 39.94
C ASN A 291 -19.63 16.30 39.65
N ASP A 292 -19.21 15.10 40.08
CA ASP A 292 -17.94 14.53 39.66
C ASP A 292 -17.84 14.42 38.12
N PRO A 293 -16.82 15.03 37.49
CA PRO A 293 -16.68 15.07 36.03
C PRO A 293 -16.50 13.68 35.41
N ILE A 294 -15.91 12.72 36.14
CA ILE A 294 -15.77 11.34 35.68
C ILE A 294 -17.17 10.74 35.52
N THR A 295 -17.97 10.76 36.58
CA THR A 295 -19.36 10.27 36.60
C THR A 295 -20.20 10.90 35.48
N GLN A 296 -20.05 12.21 35.24
CA GLN A 296 -20.82 12.93 34.22
C GLN A 296 -20.47 12.58 32.77
N LYS A 297 -19.19 12.27 32.48
CA LYS A 297 -18.69 12.15 31.10
C LYS A 297 -18.31 10.73 30.68
N LYS A 298 -18.14 9.81 31.63
CA LYS A 298 -17.69 8.44 31.43
C LYS A 298 -18.39 7.72 30.27
N ASN A 299 -19.72 7.54 30.33
CA ASN A 299 -20.46 6.79 29.30
C ASN A 299 -20.28 7.40 27.90
N PHE A 300 -20.33 8.73 27.81
CA PHE A 300 -20.15 9.44 26.55
C PHE A 300 -18.75 9.23 25.96
N LEU A 301 -17.70 9.28 26.78
CA LEU A 301 -16.33 9.06 26.31
C LEU A 301 -16.10 7.59 25.93
N GLU A 302 -16.66 6.65 26.70
CA GLU A 302 -16.59 5.23 26.39
C GLU A 302 -17.25 4.93 25.04
N ASP A 303 -18.50 5.37 24.83
CA ASP A 303 -19.21 5.14 23.57
C ASP A 303 -18.45 5.69 22.36
N ARG A 304 -17.85 6.88 22.50
CA ARG A 304 -17.02 7.49 21.44
C ARG A 304 -15.78 6.68 21.12
N VAL A 305 -15.03 6.24 22.13
CA VAL A 305 -13.83 5.41 21.92
C VAL A 305 -14.21 4.10 21.22
N HIS A 306 -15.29 3.45 21.67
CA HIS A 306 -15.78 2.22 21.06
C HIS A 306 -16.17 2.42 19.59
N PHE A 307 -16.89 3.50 19.28
CA PHE A 307 -17.30 3.83 17.92
C PHE A 307 -16.08 4.07 17.00
N LEU A 308 -15.14 4.92 17.44
CA LEU A 308 -13.92 5.21 16.67
C LEU A 308 -13.10 3.95 16.44
N PHE A 309 -12.86 3.15 17.48
CA PHE A 309 -12.10 1.91 17.36
C PHE A 309 -12.79 0.90 16.45
N ARG A 310 -14.11 0.74 16.56
CA ARG A 310 -14.90 -0.16 15.68
C ARG A 310 -14.77 0.26 14.22
N SER A 311 -14.99 1.54 13.93
CA SER A 311 -14.89 2.09 12.57
C SER A 311 -13.47 1.91 11.99
N LEU A 312 -12.44 2.22 12.78
CA LEU A 312 -11.04 2.09 12.38
C LEU A 312 -10.67 0.64 12.04
N ILE A 313 -11.03 -0.30 12.92
CA ILE A 313 -10.75 -1.73 12.74
C ILE A 313 -11.50 -2.28 11.52
N GLN A 314 -12.77 -1.91 11.32
CA GLN A 314 -13.56 -2.32 10.15
C GLN A 314 -12.94 -1.81 8.84
N SER A 315 -12.54 -0.53 8.79
CA SER A 315 -11.88 0.03 7.60
C SER A 315 -10.48 -0.53 7.34
N SER A 316 -9.81 -1.04 8.38
CA SER A 316 -8.47 -1.62 8.27
C SER A 316 -8.44 -2.99 7.60
N PHE A 317 -9.59 -3.67 7.44
CA PHE A 317 -9.65 -5.00 6.84
C PHE A 317 -9.75 -4.91 5.31
N VAL A 318 -8.65 -5.20 4.63
CA VAL A 318 -8.51 -4.99 3.19
C VAL A 318 -7.98 -6.22 2.45
N VAL A 319 -8.27 -6.29 1.15
CA VAL A 319 -7.65 -7.24 0.24
C VAL A 319 -6.31 -6.64 -0.19
N GLU A 320 -5.19 -7.20 0.28
CA GLU A 320 -3.83 -6.75 -0.08
C GLU A 320 -3.44 -7.24 -1.49
N ARG A 321 -3.74 -8.50 -1.81
CA ARG A 321 -3.52 -9.09 -3.14
C ARG A 321 -4.84 -9.63 -3.68
N GLN A 322 -5.30 -9.01 -4.77
CA GLN A 322 -6.52 -9.38 -5.45
C GLN A 322 -6.47 -10.83 -6.00
N PRO A 323 -7.63 -11.48 -6.21
CA PRO A 323 -7.70 -12.83 -6.76
C PRO A 323 -6.90 -13.00 -8.04
N CYS A 324 -5.93 -13.91 -8.02
CA CYS A 324 -5.05 -14.16 -9.16
C CYS A 324 -4.66 -15.63 -9.25
N MET A 325 -4.63 -16.17 -10.47
CA MET A 325 -4.14 -17.52 -10.75
C MET A 325 -2.62 -17.51 -10.87
N PRO A 326 -1.86 -18.31 -10.09
CA PRO A 326 -0.40 -18.39 -10.23
C PRO A 326 0.08 -18.78 -11.63
N THR A 327 -0.75 -19.50 -12.40
CA THR A 327 -0.44 -19.86 -13.79
C THR A 327 -0.58 -18.70 -14.78
N HIS A 328 -1.26 -17.61 -14.39
CA HIS A 328 -1.50 -16.43 -15.21
C HIS A 328 -1.34 -15.13 -14.38
N PRO A 329 -0.13 -14.84 -13.86
CA PRO A 329 0.09 -13.71 -12.95
C PRO A 329 -0.17 -12.34 -13.59
N GLN A 330 -0.08 -12.24 -14.91
CA GLN A 330 -0.32 -11.02 -15.69
C GLN A 330 -1.81 -10.66 -15.86
N ARG A 331 -2.73 -11.50 -15.37
CA ARG A 331 -4.19 -11.36 -15.57
C ARG A 331 -4.93 -11.57 -14.24
N PRO A 332 -4.74 -10.69 -13.25
CA PRO A 332 -5.52 -10.74 -12.01
C PRO A 332 -7.02 -10.55 -12.32
N LEU A 333 -7.89 -10.94 -11.38
CA LEU A 333 -9.36 -10.81 -11.49
C LEU A 333 -10.01 -11.60 -12.64
N VAL A 334 -9.26 -12.40 -13.39
CA VAL A 334 -9.84 -13.39 -14.31
C VAL A 334 -9.55 -14.77 -13.75
N LEU A 335 -10.59 -15.51 -13.39
CA LEU A 335 -10.48 -16.82 -12.74
C LEU A 335 -11.03 -17.92 -13.65
N LYS A 336 -10.24 -18.96 -13.90
CA LYS A 336 -10.70 -20.14 -14.63
C LYS A 336 -11.26 -21.20 -13.67
N THR A 337 -12.45 -21.71 -13.97
CA THR A 337 -13.04 -22.84 -13.25
C THR A 337 -12.08 -24.05 -13.21
N GLY A 338 -12.00 -24.70 -12.05
CA GLY A 338 -11.10 -25.84 -11.81
C GLY A 338 -9.60 -25.49 -11.65
N VAL A 339 -9.18 -24.24 -11.85
CA VAL A 339 -7.79 -23.80 -11.62
C VAL A 339 -7.65 -23.18 -10.24
N GLN A 340 -6.51 -23.42 -9.58
CA GLN A 340 -6.21 -22.82 -8.28
C GLN A 340 -5.90 -21.32 -8.43
N PHE A 341 -6.39 -20.53 -7.49
CA PHE A 341 -6.08 -19.11 -7.38
C PHE A 341 -5.76 -18.73 -5.94
N THR A 342 -5.11 -17.58 -5.80
CA THR A 342 -4.68 -17.04 -4.52
C THR A 342 -5.31 -15.69 -4.24
N VAL A 343 -5.55 -15.40 -2.96
CA VAL A 343 -5.96 -14.09 -2.46
C VAL A 343 -5.22 -13.84 -1.15
N LYS A 344 -4.77 -12.61 -0.92
CA LYS A 344 -4.17 -12.21 0.36
C LYS A 344 -4.96 -11.07 0.99
N LEU A 345 -5.35 -11.25 2.24
CA LEU A 345 -5.98 -10.24 3.07
C LEU A 345 -4.99 -9.71 4.08
N ARG A 346 -5.17 -8.45 4.48
CA ARG A 346 -4.37 -7.81 5.52
C ARG A 346 -5.26 -6.97 6.41
N LEU A 347 -4.98 -6.98 7.71
CA LEU A 347 -5.50 -6.01 8.66
C LEU A 347 -4.45 -4.91 8.83
N LEU A 348 -4.80 -3.67 8.49
CA LEU A 348 -3.88 -2.52 8.62
C LEU A 348 -3.61 -2.17 10.09
N VAL A 349 -4.45 -2.62 11.01
CA VAL A 349 -4.17 -2.56 12.44
C VAL A 349 -3.36 -3.78 12.86
N LYS A 350 -2.13 -3.56 13.29
CA LYS A 350 -1.20 -4.61 13.72
C LYS A 350 -1.03 -4.58 15.24
N LEU A 351 -1.92 -5.29 15.95
CA LEU A 351 -1.79 -5.50 17.41
C LEU A 351 -1.42 -6.96 17.70
N GLN A 352 -0.47 -7.19 18.60
CA GLN A 352 -0.04 -8.55 18.96
C GLN A 352 -1.17 -9.39 19.55
N GLU A 353 -2.08 -8.75 20.27
CA GLU A 353 -3.28 -9.36 20.86
C GLU A 353 -4.21 -9.99 19.82
N LEU A 354 -4.14 -9.56 18.56
CA LEU A 354 -4.98 -10.06 17.47
C LEU A 354 -4.38 -11.27 16.75
N ASN A 355 -3.12 -11.63 17.05
CA ASN A 355 -2.44 -12.73 16.37
C ASN A 355 -3.18 -14.05 16.63
N TYR A 356 -3.50 -14.78 15.56
CA TYR A 356 -4.31 -16.01 15.58
C TYR A 356 -5.75 -15.90 16.09
N GLN A 357 -6.26 -14.69 16.41
CA GLN A 357 -7.62 -14.49 16.91
C GLN A 357 -8.66 -14.39 15.78
N LEU A 358 -8.26 -13.90 14.61
CA LEU A 358 -9.18 -13.62 13.51
C LEU A 358 -9.23 -14.80 12.52
N ARG A 359 -10.34 -15.52 12.53
CA ARG A 359 -10.61 -16.60 11.56
C ARG A 359 -11.46 -16.07 10.41
N VAL A 360 -10.82 -15.86 9.27
CA VAL A 360 -11.45 -15.36 8.06
C VAL A 360 -12.10 -16.49 7.27
N LYS A 361 -13.32 -16.26 6.78
CA LYS A 361 -14.06 -17.12 5.87
C LYS A 361 -14.26 -16.41 4.53
N ALA A 362 -13.92 -17.09 3.43
CA ALA A 362 -14.19 -16.65 2.07
C ALA A 362 -15.54 -17.21 1.58
N SER A 363 -16.33 -16.37 0.91
CA SER A 363 -17.61 -16.74 0.29
C SER A 363 -17.72 -16.11 -1.10
N PHE A 364 -18.41 -16.79 -2.02
CA PHE A 364 -18.55 -16.34 -3.41
C PHE A 364 -19.93 -15.73 -3.65
N ASP A 365 -19.94 -14.51 -4.17
CA ASP A 365 -21.13 -13.71 -4.45
C ASP A 365 -22.11 -13.61 -3.27
N LYS A 366 -21.61 -13.48 -2.04
CA LYS A 366 -22.49 -13.24 -0.89
C LYS A 366 -23.17 -11.89 -1.03
N ASP A 367 -24.47 -11.84 -0.74
CA ASP A 367 -25.30 -10.62 -0.80
C ASP A 367 -25.32 -9.93 -2.18
N VAL A 368 -25.15 -10.71 -3.25
CA VAL A 368 -25.23 -10.24 -4.65
C VAL A 368 -26.68 -10.29 -5.13
N ASN A 369 -27.25 -9.11 -5.40
CA ASN A 369 -28.63 -8.95 -5.89
C ASN A 369 -28.81 -9.54 -7.29
N GLU A 370 -27.77 -9.46 -8.12
CA GLU A 370 -27.70 -9.95 -9.49
C GLU A 370 -27.99 -11.45 -9.61
N LYS A 371 -27.75 -12.23 -8.54
CA LYS A 371 -28.14 -13.65 -8.44
C LYS A 371 -29.64 -13.89 -8.65
N ASN A 372 -30.46 -12.88 -8.37
CA ASN A 372 -31.91 -12.94 -8.44
C ASN A 372 -32.48 -12.00 -9.51
N THR A 373 -31.81 -10.87 -9.79
CA THR A 373 -32.29 -9.86 -10.75
C THR A 373 -31.82 -10.11 -12.18
N VAL A 374 -30.61 -10.65 -12.39
CA VAL A 374 -30.07 -10.91 -13.73
C VAL A 374 -30.43 -12.33 -14.16
N LYS A 375 -31.29 -12.44 -15.17
CA LYS A 375 -31.67 -13.75 -15.74
C LYS A 375 -30.42 -14.45 -16.28
N GLY A 376 -30.21 -15.70 -15.87
CA GLY A 376 -29.09 -16.52 -16.34
C GLY A 376 -27.76 -16.28 -15.62
N PHE A 377 -27.72 -15.50 -14.53
CA PHE A 377 -26.52 -15.31 -13.70
C PHE A 377 -26.01 -16.66 -13.17
N ARG A 378 -24.77 -17.01 -13.52
CA ARG A 378 -24.10 -18.25 -13.16
C ARG A 378 -23.73 -18.22 -11.68
N LYS A 379 -23.74 -19.40 -11.06
CA LYS A 379 -23.41 -19.56 -9.64
C LYS A 379 -22.20 -20.45 -9.51
N PHE A 380 -21.28 -20.06 -8.65
CA PHE A 380 -20.04 -20.80 -8.40
C PHE A 380 -19.87 -21.06 -6.92
N ASN A 381 -19.25 -22.20 -6.62
CA ASN A 381 -18.87 -22.58 -5.27
C ASN A 381 -17.35 -22.55 -5.13
N ILE A 382 -16.88 -22.04 -3.99
CA ILE A 382 -15.48 -22.13 -3.60
C ILE A 382 -15.19 -23.54 -3.11
N LEU A 383 -14.18 -24.17 -3.71
CA LEU A 383 -13.57 -25.41 -3.24
C LEU A 383 -12.20 -25.11 -2.64
N GLY A 384 -11.74 -26.01 -1.76
CA GLY A 384 -10.48 -25.90 -1.04
C GLY A 384 -10.64 -25.27 0.34
N THR A 385 -9.60 -24.61 0.83
CA THR A 385 -9.56 -24.07 2.20
C THR A 385 -10.28 -22.71 2.26
N SER A 386 -11.60 -22.73 2.45
CA SER A 386 -12.44 -21.53 2.51
C SER A 386 -12.31 -20.74 3.82
N THR A 387 -11.56 -21.22 4.81
CA THR A 387 -11.29 -20.52 6.05
C THR A 387 -9.79 -20.45 6.36
N LYS A 388 -9.29 -19.28 6.74
CA LYS A 388 -7.89 -19.07 7.09
C LYS A 388 -7.78 -18.14 8.30
N VAL A 389 -6.89 -18.46 9.23
CA VAL A 389 -6.61 -17.62 10.40
C VAL A 389 -5.56 -16.59 10.02
N MET A 390 -5.75 -15.33 10.42
CA MET A 390 -4.73 -14.30 10.25
C MET A 390 -3.56 -14.53 11.22
N ASN A 391 -2.35 -14.40 10.70
CA ASN A 391 -1.12 -14.57 11.47
C ASN A 391 -0.12 -13.46 11.14
N MET A 392 0.84 -13.26 12.04
CA MET A 392 1.96 -12.36 11.82
C MET A 392 2.94 -12.99 10.81
N GLU A 393 3.20 -12.29 9.71
CA GLU A 393 4.24 -12.64 8.73
C GLU A 393 5.56 -11.93 9.07
N GLU A 394 6.68 -12.63 8.93
CA GLU A 394 8.05 -12.10 9.09
C GLU A 394 8.47 -11.29 7.84
N SER A 395 7.90 -10.10 7.68
CA SER A 395 8.41 -9.07 6.77
C SER A 395 9.17 -7.99 7.54
N THR A 396 9.87 -7.08 6.86
CA THR A 396 10.70 -6.01 7.46
C THR A 396 9.96 -5.22 8.55
N ASN A 397 8.65 -5.00 8.37
CA ASN A 397 7.77 -4.35 9.34
C ASN A 397 6.75 -5.29 9.98
N GLY A 398 6.73 -6.57 9.59
CA GLY A 398 5.68 -7.56 9.88
C GLY A 398 4.28 -7.14 9.43
N SER A 399 3.39 -8.11 9.19
CA SER A 399 1.98 -7.80 8.87
C SER A 399 1.03 -8.85 9.44
N LEU A 400 -0.17 -8.43 9.84
CA LEU A 400 -1.25 -9.34 10.22
C LEU A 400 -2.08 -9.65 8.98
N ALA A 401 -1.88 -10.83 8.41
CA ALA A 401 -2.43 -11.20 7.11
C ALA A 401 -2.96 -12.62 7.09
N ALA A 402 -3.85 -12.89 6.13
CA ALA A 402 -4.32 -14.24 5.81
C ALA A 402 -4.21 -14.47 4.30
N GLU A 403 -3.34 -15.40 3.91
CA GLU A 403 -3.19 -15.80 2.51
C GLU A 403 -3.93 -17.12 2.23
N PHE A 404 -4.86 -17.05 1.28
CA PHE A 404 -5.58 -18.20 0.73
C PHE A 404 -4.86 -18.64 -0.54
N ARG A 405 -4.20 -19.82 -0.55
CA ARG A 405 -3.44 -20.31 -1.72
C ARG A 405 -4.16 -21.36 -2.56
N HIS A 406 -5.09 -22.09 -1.96
CA HIS A 406 -5.69 -23.29 -2.54
C HIS A 406 -7.20 -23.13 -2.77
N LEU A 407 -7.61 -21.96 -3.26
CA LEU A 407 -9.00 -21.73 -3.65
C LEU A 407 -9.22 -22.18 -5.09
N GLN A 408 -10.37 -22.79 -5.36
CA GLN A 408 -10.81 -23.15 -6.71
C GLN A 408 -12.28 -22.83 -6.87
N LEU A 409 -12.72 -22.52 -8.09
CA LEU A 409 -14.14 -22.33 -8.40
C LEU A 409 -14.70 -23.53 -9.16
N LYS A 410 -15.88 -23.98 -8.74
CA LYS A 410 -16.69 -24.96 -9.47
C LYS A 410 -18.06 -24.39 -9.76
N GLU A 411 -18.46 -24.48 -11.02
CA GLU A 411 -19.79 -24.05 -11.47
C GLU A 411 -20.89 -24.94 -10.86
N GLN A 412 -21.92 -24.30 -10.33
CA GLN A 412 -23.13 -24.95 -9.85
C GLN A 412 -24.15 -25.01 -10.99
N LYS A 413 -24.26 -26.19 -11.61
CA LYS A 413 -25.24 -26.43 -12.67
C LYS A 413 -26.59 -26.79 -12.05
N ASN A 414 -27.61 -25.95 -12.26
CA ASN A 414 -28.99 -26.29 -11.95
C ASN A 414 -29.62 -27.07 -13.11
N THR A 415 -30.24 -28.20 -12.83
CA THR A 415 -30.95 -29.03 -13.82
C THR A 415 -32.07 -28.23 -14.47
N GLY A 416 -31.96 -27.96 -15.78
CA GLY A 416 -33.01 -27.35 -16.61
C GLY A 416 -32.77 -25.90 -17.07
N SER A 417 -31.76 -25.20 -16.55
CA SER A 417 -31.45 -23.83 -17.00
C SER A 417 -30.49 -23.84 -18.19
N ARG A 418 -30.95 -23.46 -19.38
CA ARG A 418 -30.06 -23.16 -20.52
C ARG A 418 -29.29 -21.88 -20.18
N THR A 419 -27.96 -21.95 -20.14
CA THR A 419 -27.03 -20.87 -19.74
C THR A 419 -26.96 -19.69 -20.71
N ASN A 420 -27.71 -19.71 -21.81
CA ASN A 420 -27.57 -18.76 -22.93
C ASN A 420 -28.70 -17.69 -23.00
N GLU A 421 -29.52 -17.53 -21.97
CA GLU A 421 -30.64 -16.57 -21.98
C GLU A 421 -30.37 -15.26 -21.20
N GLY A 422 -29.13 -15.02 -20.79
CA GLY A 422 -28.73 -13.80 -20.09
C GLY A 422 -28.38 -12.65 -21.04
N PRO A 423 -28.58 -11.37 -20.63
CA PRO A 423 -28.20 -10.21 -21.44
C PRO A 423 -26.68 -10.02 -21.54
N LEU A 424 -25.93 -10.61 -20.61
CA LEU A 424 -24.47 -10.53 -20.54
C LEU A 424 -23.84 -11.84 -21.03
N ILE A 425 -22.75 -11.72 -21.78
CA ILE A 425 -21.93 -12.88 -22.15
C ILE A 425 -21.06 -13.32 -20.97
N VAL A 426 -20.54 -14.55 -21.03
CA VAL A 426 -19.70 -15.17 -19.99
C VAL A 426 -18.55 -14.26 -19.50
N THR A 427 -17.95 -13.48 -20.40
CA THR A 427 -16.81 -12.62 -20.08
C THR A 427 -17.20 -11.22 -19.59
N GLU A 428 -18.48 -10.86 -19.65
CA GLU A 428 -19.04 -9.57 -19.18
C GLU A 428 -19.79 -9.74 -17.84
N GLU A 429 -20.04 -10.97 -17.41
CA GLU A 429 -20.61 -11.27 -16.10
C GLU A 429 -19.55 -11.13 -15.00
N LEU A 430 -19.81 -10.25 -14.04
CA LEU A 430 -18.91 -9.96 -12.93
C LEU A 430 -19.39 -10.65 -11.65
N HIS A 431 -18.42 -11.12 -10.88
CA HIS A 431 -18.61 -11.78 -9.59
C HIS A 431 -17.72 -11.12 -8.54
N SER A 432 -17.93 -11.43 -7.26
CA SER A 432 -17.06 -10.96 -6.18
C SER A 432 -16.84 -12.02 -5.10
N ILE A 433 -15.70 -11.95 -4.41
CA ILE A 433 -15.41 -12.78 -3.25
C ILE A 433 -15.53 -11.92 -2.01
N SER A 434 -16.40 -12.31 -1.08
CA SER A 434 -16.56 -11.66 0.22
C SER A 434 -15.76 -12.42 1.28
N PHE A 435 -15.11 -11.67 2.15
CA PHE A 435 -14.30 -12.18 3.25
C PHE A 435 -14.87 -11.66 4.55
N GLU A 436 -15.13 -12.56 5.50
CA GLU A 436 -15.72 -12.25 6.79
C GLU A 436 -14.87 -12.80 7.92
N THR A 437 -14.74 -12.03 8.98
CA THR A 437 -14.20 -12.48 10.25
C THR A 437 -14.89 -11.73 11.38
N GLN A 438 -14.80 -12.26 12.59
CA GLN A 438 -15.31 -11.61 13.78
C GLN A 438 -14.16 -11.46 14.78
N LEU A 439 -14.04 -10.27 15.36
CA LEU A 439 -13.17 -10.01 16.50
C LEU A 439 -14.00 -10.16 17.78
N CYS A 440 -13.61 -11.10 18.63
CA CYS A 440 -14.24 -11.33 19.93
C CYS A 440 -13.25 -10.97 21.04
N GLN A 441 -13.51 -9.88 21.75
CA GLN A 441 -12.78 -9.45 22.96
C GLN A 441 -13.77 -9.32 24.13
N PRO A 442 -13.31 -9.29 25.41
CA PRO A 442 -14.19 -9.12 26.56
C PRO A 442 -15.04 -7.84 26.45
N GLY A 443 -16.36 -8.02 26.29
CA GLY A 443 -17.31 -6.91 26.13
C GLY A 443 -17.30 -6.22 24.76
N LEU A 444 -16.62 -6.78 23.74
CA LEU A 444 -16.53 -6.19 22.41
C LEU A 444 -16.59 -7.27 21.31
N VAL A 445 -17.61 -7.19 20.46
CA VAL A 445 -17.75 -8.04 19.27
C VAL A 445 -17.83 -7.14 18.04
N ILE A 446 -16.88 -7.30 17.12
CA ILE A 446 -16.81 -6.52 15.88
C ILE A 446 -16.79 -7.48 14.69
N ASP A 447 -17.79 -7.36 13.82
CA ASP A 447 -17.81 -8.05 12.53
C ASP A 447 -17.01 -7.25 11.50
N LEU A 448 -16.08 -7.93 10.83
CA LEU A 448 -15.26 -7.38 9.76
C LEU A 448 -15.65 -8.07 8.45
N GLU A 449 -15.99 -7.26 7.45
CA GLU A 449 -16.28 -7.73 6.10
C GLU A 449 -15.51 -6.88 5.09
N THR A 450 -14.94 -7.53 4.07
CA THR A 450 -14.36 -6.86 2.91
C THR A 450 -14.57 -7.71 1.66
N SER A 451 -14.48 -7.14 0.47
CA SER A 451 -14.64 -7.87 -0.79
C SER A 451 -13.51 -7.61 -1.75
N SER A 452 -13.23 -8.59 -2.63
CA SER A 452 -12.37 -8.36 -3.79
C SER A 452 -12.96 -7.33 -4.73
N LEU A 453 -12.13 -6.82 -5.65
CA LEU A 453 -12.65 -6.17 -6.85
C LEU A 453 -13.49 -7.17 -7.66
N PRO A 454 -14.41 -6.68 -8.51
CA PRO A 454 -15.17 -7.54 -9.40
C PRO A 454 -14.26 -8.33 -10.32
N LEU A 455 -14.62 -9.60 -10.51
CA LEU A 455 -13.82 -10.57 -11.23
C LEU A 455 -14.67 -11.30 -12.28
N VAL A 456 -14.01 -11.84 -13.30
CA VAL A 456 -14.64 -12.62 -14.38
C VAL A 456 -14.33 -14.09 -14.20
N VAL A 457 -15.34 -14.96 -14.33
CA VAL A 457 -15.16 -16.42 -14.27
C VAL A 457 -15.28 -17.06 -15.65
N ILE A 458 -14.20 -17.68 -16.10
CA ILE A 458 -14.07 -18.34 -17.41
C ILE A 458 -14.02 -19.87 -17.30
N SER A 459 -14.41 -20.56 -18.39
CA SER A 459 -14.34 -22.02 -18.50
C SER A 459 -13.12 -22.48 -19.30
N ASN A 460 -12.69 -21.69 -20.28
CA ASN A 460 -11.55 -22.02 -21.16
C ASN A 460 -10.55 -20.87 -21.22
N VAL A 461 -9.26 -21.20 -21.39
CA VAL A 461 -8.15 -20.23 -21.55
C VAL A 461 -8.36 -19.34 -22.78
N SER A 462 -9.04 -19.82 -23.83
CA SER A 462 -9.40 -19.00 -25.00
C SER A 462 -10.23 -17.76 -24.66
N GLN A 463 -10.91 -17.75 -23.50
CA GLN A 463 -11.70 -16.62 -23.03
C GLN A 463 -10.88 -15.61 -22.21
N LEU A 464 -9.63 -15.94 -21.86
CA LEU A 464 -8.76 -15.10 -21.04
C LEU A 464 -8.56 -13.69 -21.64
N PRO A 465 -8.32 -13.52 -22.97
CA PRO A 465 -8.20 -12.20 -23.58
C PRO A 465 -9.47 -11.36 -23.42
N SER A 466 -10.64 -11.94 -23.67
CA SER A 466 -11.93 -11.25 -23.56
C SER A 466 -12.32 -10.95 -22.11
N GLY A 467 -12.08 -11.88 -21.18
CA GLY A 467 -12.28 -11.63 -19.76
C GLY A 467 -11.38 -10.52 -19.24
N TRP A 468 -10.13 -10.48 -19.69
CA TRP A 468 -9.21 -9.39 -19.35
C TRP A 468 -9.68 -8.04 -19.89
N ALA A 469 -10.26 -7.99 -21.09
CA ALA A 469 -10.84 -6.76 -21.64
C ALA A 469 -11.88 -6.16 -20.69
N SER A 470 -12.74 -7.00 -20.10
CA SER A 470 -13.75 -6.58 -19.13
C SER A 470 -13.11 -6.04 -17.85
N ILE A 471 -12.08 -6.71 -17.34
CA ILE A 471 -11.32 -6.24 -16.17
C ILE A 471 -10.64 -4.90 -16.44
N LEU A 472 -10.04 -4.71 -17.62
CA LEU A 472 -9.47 -3.41 -18.03
C LEU A 472 -10.54 -2.32 -18.03
N TRP A 473 -11.68 -2.58 -18.67
CA TRP A 473 -12.74 -1.57 -18.82
C TRP A 473 -13.38 -1.18 -17.49
N TYR A 474 -13.67 -2.17 -16.65
CA TYR A 474 -14.22 -1.94 -15.31
C TYR A 474 -13.27 -1.09 -14.48
N ASN A 475 -12.02 -1.54 -14.36
CA ASN A 475 -11.06 -0.91 -13.45
C ASN A 475 -10.54 0.44 -13.93
N MET A 476 -10.55 0.68 -15.24
CA MET A 476 -10.25 1.99 -15.80
C MET A 476 -11.33 3.02 -15.42
N LEU A 477 -12.62 2.66 -15.54
CA LEU A 477 -13.72 3.63 -15.57
C LEU A 477 -14.50 3.80 -14.27
N THR A 478 -14.44 2.85 -13.34
CA THR A 478 -15.14 2.98 -12.05
C THR A 478 -14.19 2.77 -10.86
N SER A 479 -14.44 3.52 -9.78
CA SER A 479 -13.85 3.32 -8.46
C SER A 479 -14.77 2.56 -7.50
N GLU A 480 -15.99 2.24 -7.94
CA GLU A 480 -16.94 1.50 -7.12
C GLU A 480 -16.49 0.04 -6.96
N PRO A 481 -16.47 -0.51 -5.74
CA PRO A 481 -15.96 -1.87 -5.52
C PRO A 481 -16.98 -2.98 -5.81
N LYS A 482 -18.29 -2.68 -5.91
CA LYS A 482 -19.36 -3.69 -5.97
C LYS A 482 -20.44 -3.42 -7.05
N ASN A 483 -20.06 -2.95 -8.24
CA ASN A 483 -21.01 -2.80 -9.35
C ASN A 483 -20.93 -4.00 -10.32
N LEU A 484 -21.56 -5.12 -9.96
CA LEU A 484 -21.49 -6.34 -10.79
C LEU A 484 -22.34 -6.23 -12.07
N SER A 485 -23.31 -5.32 -12.08
CA SER A 485 -24.16 -5.02 -13.23
C SER A 485 -23.55 -4.05 -14.27
N PHE A 486 -22.28 -3.67 -14.11
CA PHE A 486 -21.59 -2.64 -14.91
C PHE A 486 -21.74 -2.79 -16.43
N PHE A 487 -21.68 -4.02 -16.95
CA PHE A 487 -21.75 -4.29 -18.39
C PHE A 487 -23.18 -4.28 -18.97
N LEU A 488 -24.22 -4.04 -18.17
CA LEU A 488 -25.55 -3.79 -18.69
C LEU A 488 -25.59 -2.45 -19.45
N ASN A 489 -24.89 -1.43 -18.94
CA ASN A 489 -24.77 -0.10 -19.54
C ASN A 489 -23.33 0.41 -19.40
N PRO A 490 -22.36 -0.16 -20.14
CA PRO A 490 -20.96 0.17 -19.96
C PRO A 490 -20.66 1.60 -20.43
N PRO A 491 -20.04 2.45 -19.59
CA PRO A 491 -19.66 3.80 -19.98
C PRO A 491 -18.61 3.80 -21.10
N ALA A 492 -18.56 4.89 -21.87
CA ALA A 492 -17.52 5.12 -22.85
C ALA A 492 -16.23 5.60 -22.15
N ALA A 493 -15.08 5.14 -22.66
CA ALA A 493 -13.77 5.54 -22.15
C ALA A 493 -13.26 6.78 -22.88
N ARG A 494 -12.60 7.69 -22.17
CA ARG A 494 -11.84 8.78 -22.80
C ARG A 494 -10.55 8.23 -23.39
N TRP A 495 -10.15 8.73 -24.56
CA TRP A 495 -8.90 8.30 -25.20
C TRP A 495 -7.66 8.58 -24.36
N SER A 496 -7.63 9.71 -23.64
CA SER A 496 -6.57 10.02 -22.68
C SER A 496 -6.36 8.92 -21.64
N GLN A 497 -7.44 8.31 -21.14
CA GLN A 497 -7.39 7.21 -20.17
C GLN A 497 -7.06 5.86 -20.84
N LEU A 498 -7.71 5.56 -21.97
CA LEU A 498 -7.51 4.27 -22.63
C LEU A 498 -6.11 4.15 -23.24
N SER A 499 -5.54 5.23 -23.76
CA SER A 499 -4.19 5.23 -24.35
C SER A 499 -3.13 4.90 -23.30
N GLU A 500 -3.27 5.44 -22.09
CA GLU A 500 -2.40 5.12 -20.95
C GLU A 500 -2.52 3.64 -20.55
N VAL A 501 -3.75 3.14 -20.40
CA VAL A 501 -4.01 1.72 -20.09
C VAL A 501 -3.45 0.79 -21.16
N LEU A 502 -3.57 1.15 -22.44
CA LEU A 502 -2.96 0.40 -23.54
C LEU A 502 -1.44 0.36 -23.42
N SER A 503 -0.81 1.50 -23.14
CA SER A 503 0.65 1.56 -22.92
C SER A 503 1.08 0.65 -21.77
N TRP A 504 0.33 0.63 -20.66
CA TRP A 504 0.55 -0.29 -19.53
C TRP A 504 0.48 -1.77 -19.91
N GLN A 505 -0.34 -2.15 -20.89
CA GLN A 505 -0.40 -3.54 -21.35
C GLN A 505 0.91 -3.97 -22.03
N PHE A 506 1.60 -3.04 -22.71
CA PHE A 506 2.90 -3.31 -23.32
C PHE A 506 4.03 -3.27 -22.29
N SER A 507 4.05 -2.29 -21.39
CA SER A 507 5.11 -2.16 -20.38
C SER A 507 5.04 -3.20 -19.26
N SER A 508 3.89 -3.86 -19.07
CA SER A 508 3.77 -4.98 -18.11
C SER A 508 4.20 -6.34 -18.70
N VAL A 509 4.32 -6.43 -20.03
CA VAL A 509 4.74 -7.66 -20.74
C VAL A 509 6.18 -7.53 -21.28
N THR A 510 6.62 -6.30 -21.54
CA THR A 510 7.91 -5.95 -22.16
C THR A 510 8.61 -4.87 -21.33
N LYS A 511 9.84 -4.48 -21.70
CA LYS A 511 10.58 -3.41 -20.99
C LYS A 511 10.15 -1.98 -21.39
N ARG A 512 9.21 -1.82 -22.33
CA ARG A 512 8.75 -0.51 -22.79
C ARG A 512 7.25 -0.47 -23.09
N GLY A 513 6.65 0.70 -22.89
CA GLY A 513 5.27 0.98 -23.29
C GLY A 513 5.14 1.40 -24.75
N LEU A 514 3.99 1.99 -25.07
CA LEU A 514 3.72 2.62 -26.36
C LEU A 514 4.16 4.09 -26.32
N ASN A 515 4.77 4.56 -27.41
CA ASN A 515 5.14 5.97 -27.59
C ASN A 515 4.01 6.79 -28.23
N THR A 516 4.19 8.11 -28.32
CA THR A 516 3.19 9.05 -28.85
C THR A 516 2.75 8.72 -30.29
N GLU A 517 3.67 8.33 -31.15
CA GLU A 517 3.37 7.99 -32.55
C GLU A 517 2.52 6.72 -32.66
N GLN A 518 2.90 5.68 -31.91
CA GLN A 518 2.17 4.41 -31.83
C GLN A 518 0.77 4.64 -31.25
N LEU A 519 0.66 5.44 -30.20
CA LEU A 519 -0.63 5.83 -29.61
C LEU A 519 -1.47 6.61 -30.60
N SER A 520 -0.92 7.59 -31.33
CA SER A 520 -1.67 8.36 -32.34
C SER A 520 -2.28 7.44 -33.40
N MET A 521 -1.53 6.46 -33.91
CA MET A 521 -2.05 5.48 -34.88
C MET A 521 -3.19 4.64 -34.30
N LEU A 522 -3.08 4.20 -33.04
CA LEU A 522 -4.16 3.46 -32.37
C LEU A 522 -5.39 4.34 -32.12
N GLY A 523 -5.18 5.62 -31.78
CA GLY A 523 -6.21 6.62 -31.65
C GLY A 523 -6.97 6.83 -32.95
N GLU A 524 -6.28 6.98 -34.08
CA GLU A 524 -6.86 7.06 -35.42
C GLU A 524 -7.66 5.81 -35.77
N LYS A 525 -7.17 4.62 -35.42
CA LYS A 525 -7.89 3.37 -35.64
C LYS A 525 -9.21 3.31 -34.86
N LEU A 526 -9.26 3.90 -33.66
CA LEU A 526 -10.42 3.87 -32.76
C LEU A 526 -11.35 5.07 -32.89
N LEU A 527 -10.88 6.25 -33.26
CA LEU A 527 -11.67 7.48 -33.34
C LEU A 527 -11.78 8.04 -34.76
N GLY A 528 -11.00 7.51 -35.70
CA GLY A 528 -10.93 8.01 -37.07
C GLY A 528 -10.36 9.43 -37.12
N PRO A 529 -10.93 10.35 -37.92
CA PRO A 529 -10.42 11.71 -38.09
C PRO A 529 -10.47 12.57 -36.81
N ASN A 530 -11.16 12.11 -35.76
CA ASN A 530 -11.24 12.79 -34.46
C ASN A 530 -10.16 12.34 -33.46
N ALA A 531 -9.13 11.60 -33.88
CA ALA A 531 -8.09 11.05 -33.01
C ALA A 531 -7.22 12.08 -32.30
N SER A 532 -7.12 13.29 -32.86
CA SER A 532 -6.39 14.40 -32.24
C SER A 532 -7.06 14.94 -30.98
N ASN A 533 -8.28 14.50 -30.64
CA ASN A 533 -8.99 14.91 -29.43
C ASN A 533 -8.72 13.94 -28.26
N PRO A 534 -8.00 14.36 -27.21
CA PRO A 534 -7.75 13.53 -26.01
C PRO A 534 -9.04 13.13 -25.27
N GLU A 535 -10.11 13.91 -25.41
CA GLU A 535 -11.41 13.68 -24.81
C GLU A 535 -12.35 12.85 -25.70
N GLY A 536 -11.85 12.29 -26.81
CA GLY A 536 -12.61 11.40 -27.67
C GLY A 536 -13.15 10.20 -26.90
N LEU A 537 -14.47 9.98 -26.98
CA LEU A 537 -15.15 8.90 -26.27
C LEU A 537 -15.20 7.61 -27.11
N ILE A 538 -14.80 6.51 -26.50
CA ILE A 538 -14.69 5.19 -27.13
C ILE A 538 -15.70 4.26 -26.43
N PRO A 539 -16.76 3.83 -27.11
CA PRO A 539 -17.72 2.88 -26.55
C PRO A 539 -17.08 1.51 -26.30
N TRP A 540 -17.50 0.81 -25.24
CA TRP A 540 -17.10 -0.57 -24.94
C TRP A 540 -17.24 -1.49 -26.16
N THR A 541 -18.33 -1.31 -26.90
CA THR A 541 -18.63 -2.12 -28.08
C THR A 541 -17.55 -1.96 -29.15
N LYS A 542 -16.98 -0.77 -29.34
CA LYS A 542 -15.91 -0.54 -30.33
C LYS A 542 -14.58 -1.15 -29.90
N PHE A 543 -14.36 -1.27 -28.59
CA PHE A 543 -13.16 -1.83 -28.01
C PHE A 543 -13.15 -3.37 -28.05
N CYS A 544 -14.23 -4.02 -27.63
CA CYS A 544 -14.26 -5.48 -27.43
C CYS A 544 -15.39 -6.22 -28.16
N LYS A 545 -16.36 -5.55 -28.80
CA LYS A 545 -17.40 -6.18 -29.64
C LYS A 545 -17.08 -6.03 -31.12
N ASN A 546 -17.57 -6.96 -31.94
CA ASN A 546 -17.35 -6.94 -33.37
C ASN A 546 -18.45 -6.11 -34.06
N ILE A 547 -18.17 -4.84 -34.38
CA ILE A 547 -19.16 -3.92 -34.98
C ILE A 547 -18.92 -3.66 -36.47
N ASN A 548 -17.67 -3.72 -36.92
CA ASN A 548 -17.26 -3.16 -38.21
C ASN A 548 -16.76 -4.24 -39.19
N GLU A 549 -17.57 -5.26 -39.53
CA GLU A 549 -17.33 -6.30 -40.57
C GLU A 549 -15.92 -6.97 -40.61
N LYS A 550 -15.07 -6.71 -39.62
CA LYS A 550 -13.71 -7.23 -39.48
C LYS A 550 -13.79 -8.60 -38.84
N ALA A 551 -12.78 -9.44 -39.09
CA ALA A 551 -12.73 -10.79 -38.57
C ALA A 551 -12.66 -10.84 -37.02
N PHE A 552 -12.17 -9.79 -36.36
CA PHE A 552 -12.01 -9.74 -34.89
C PHE A 552 -12.10 -8.31 -34.30
N PRO A 553 -12.49 -8.16 -33.02
CA PRO A 553 -12.50 -6.88 -32.28
C PRO A 553 -11.11 -6.25 -32.06
N PHE A 554 -11.08 -4.94 -31.75
CA PHE A 554 -9.84 -4.19 -31.52
C PHE A 554 -8.99 -4.77 -30.40
N TRP A 555 -9.57 -5.10 -29.25
CA TRP A 555 -8.79 -5.63 -28.12
C TRP A 555 -8.14 -6.99 -28.45
N LEU A 556 -8.87 -7.91 -29.10
CA LEU A 556 -8.30 -9.21 -29.49
C LEU A 556 -7.16 -9.07 -30.50
N TRP A 557 -7.19 -8.03 -31.33
CA TRP A 557 -6.07 -7.69 -32.22
C TRP A 557 -4.82 -7.26 -31.45
N ILE A 558 -4.97 -6.35 -30.49
CA ILE A 558 -3.87 -5.87 -29.64
C ILE A 558 -3.30 -7.02 -28.81
N GLU A 559 -4.16 -7.87 -28.26
CA GLU A 559 -3.72 -9.03 -27.48
C GLU A 559 -2.91 -10.01 -28.32
N GLY A 560 -3.34 -10.28 -29.56
CA GLY A 560 -2.57 -11.10 -30.50
C GLY A 560 -1.20 -10.51 -30.84
N ILE A 561 -1.09 -9.18 -30.93
CA ILE A 561 0.20 -8.49 -31.11
C ILE A 561 1.09 -8.67 -29.87
N LEU A 562 0.56 -8.46 -28.67
CA LEU A 562 1.30 -8.64 -27.42
C LEU A 562 1.83 -10.08 -27.27
N GLU A 563 1.03 -11.07 -27.64
CA GLU A 563 1.45 -12.47 -27.58
C GLU A 563 2.55 -12.78 -28.62
N LEU A 564 2.45 -12.21 -29.83
CA LEU A 564 3.50 -12.31 -30.84
C LEU A 564 4.81 -11.69 -30.35
N ILE A 565 4.76 -10.48 -29.77
CA ILE A 565 5.93 -9.80 -29.22
C ILE A 565 6.55 -10.66 -28.12
N LYS A 566 5.74 -11.08 -27.15
CA LYS A 566 6.20 -11.86 -26.00
C LYS A 566 6.90 -13.16 -26.40
N ARG A 567 6.38 -13.87 -27.40
CA ARG A 567 6.93 -15.18 -27.81
C ARG A 567 8.09 -15.08 -28.78
N HIS A 568 8.14 -14.05 -29.62
CA HIS A 568 9.00 -14.07 -30.81
C HIS A 568 9.84 -12.79 -31.02
N LEU A 569 9.42 -11.64 -30.49
CA LEU A 569 10.04 -10.34 -30.83
C LEU A 569 10.47 -9.53 -29.60
N LEU A 570 10.60 -10.16 -28.42
CA LEU A 570 10.79 -9.44 -27.17
C LEU A 570 12.06 -8.57 -27.16
N ALA A 571 13.19 -9.11 -27.61
CA ALA A 571 14.45 -8.36 -27.69
C ALA A 571 14.33 -7.18 -28.66
N LEU A 572 13.90 -7.47 -29.90
CA LEU A 572 13.68 -6.47 -30.94
C LEU A 572 12.76 -5.34 -30.49
N TRP A 573 11.65 -5.67 -29.81
CA TRP A 573 10.72 -4.67 -29.29
C TRP A 573 11.36 -3.82 -28.19
N ASN A 574 12.08 -4.43 -27.26
CA ASN A 574 12.70 -3.70 -26.15
C ASN A 574 13.76 -2.70 -26.64
N ASP A 575 14.50 -3.05 -27.69
CA ASP A 575 15.58 -2.24 -28.24
C ASP A 575 15.07 -1.00 -29.02
N GLY A 576 13.76 -0.90 -29.27
CA GLY A 576 13.07 0.25 -29.87
C GLY A 576 12.87 0.13 -31.37
#